data_AF-A0A066UAD9-F1
#
_entry.id   AF-A0A066UAD9-F1
#
_cell.length_a   1.000
_cell.length_b   1.000
_cell.length_c   1.000
_cell.angle_alpha   90.00
_cell.angle_beta   90.00
_cell.angle_gamma   90.00
#
_symmetry.space_group_name_H-M   'P 1'
#
loop_
_entity.id
_entity.type
_entity.pdbx_description
1 polymer ?
#
loop_
_entity_poly.entity_id
_entity_poly.type
_entity_poly.pdbx_seq_one_letter_code
_entity_poly.pdbx_strand_id
1 'polypeptide(L)'
;MAGAVLTGPDRDHRLLERIRDLHASLVPDLAWLARTVGDEAPRPDILRDLGERLADLGADLLARADELDAEVRAALPDHGWLPEAGARRRALAVAHQVGPHPLRCGPIFLAVCGAACFPFYGTDPAGRTARHERCEKCLHVR
;
A
#
# COMPACT_ATOMS: atom_id res chain seq x y z
N MET A 1 -24.02 17.13 -15.94
CA MET A 1 -23.98 16.83 -14.49
C MET A 1 -22.53 16.52 -14.14
N ALA A 2 -21.79 17.50 -13.64
CA ALA A 2 -20.41 17.28 -13.21
C ALA A 2 -20.46 16.46 -11.91
N GLY A 3 -20.13 15.17 -11.99
CA GLY A 3 -19.96 14.35 -10.79
C GLY A 3 -18.86 14.97 -9.94
N ALA A 4 -19.17 15.27 -8.68
CA ALA A 4 -18.19 15.80 -7.75
C ALA A 4 -17.01 14.82 -7.66
N VAL A 5 -15.82 15.29 -8.05
CA VAL A 5 -14.58 14.50 -7.91
C VAL A 5 -14.31 14.39 -6.41
N LEU A 6 -14.51 13.20 -5.86
CA LEU A 6 -14.21 12.92 -4.45
C LEU A 6 -12.72 13.13 -4.18
N THR A 7 -12.40 13.84 -3.09
CA THR A 7 -11.02 14.00 -2.62
C THR A 7 -10.47 12.68 -2.08
N GLY A 8 -9.14 12.54 -1.98
CA GLY A 8 -8.51 11.32 -1.41
C GLY A 8 -9.12 10.89 -0.06
N PRO A 9 -9.24 11.80 0.92
CA PRO A 9 -9.89 11.50 2.21
C PRO A 9 -11.36 11.07 2.09
N ASP A 10 -12.13 11.67 1.17
CA ASP A 10 -13.54 11.30 0.96
C ASP A 10 -13.66 9.89 0.37
N ARG A 11 -12.75 9.51 -0.53
CA ARG A 11 -12.66 8.16 -1.09
C ARG A 11 -12.31 7.15 -0.01
N ASP A 12 -11.31 7.45 0.83
CA ASP A 12 -10.88 6.58 1.92
C ASP A 12 -12.00 6.38 2.94
N HIS A 13 -12.74 7.45 3.27
CA HIS A 13 -13.92 7.36 4.14
C HIS A 13 -15.00 6.45 3.54
N ARG A 14 -15.31 6.63 2.26
CA ARG A 14 -16.29 5.81 1.54
C ARG A 14 -15.89 4.34 1.45
N LEU A 15 -14.60 4.05 1.27
CA LEU A 15 -14.08 2.67 1.30
C LEU A 15 -14.29 2.04 2.68
N LEU A 16 -13.99 2.79 3.75
CA LEU A 16 -14.19 2.32 5.13
C LEU A 16 -15.67 2.08 5.44
N GLU A 17 -16.57 2.94 4.98
CA GLU A 17 -18.03 2.73 5.11
C GLU A 17 -18.45 1.44 4.40
N ARG A 18 -18.03 1.23 3.15
CA ARG A 18 -18.36 0.00 2.40
C ARG A 18 -17.81 -1.28 3.03
N ILE A 19 -16.62 -1.23 3.62
CA ILE A 19 -16.06 -2.36 4.38
C ILE A 19 -16.94 -2.66 5.60
N ARG A 20 -17.36 -1.63 6.33
CA ARG A 20 -18.24 -1.78 7.50
C ARG A 20 -19.60 -2.36 7.11
N ASP A 21 -20.18 -1.88 6.02
CA ASP A 21 -21.46 -2.38 5.49
C ASP A 21 -21.36 -3.85 5.07
N LEU A 22 -20.27 -4.23 4.38
CA LEU A 22 -20.00 -5.61 4.02
C LEU A 22 -19.83 -6.49 5.27
N HIS A 23 -19.06 -6.04 6.26
CA HIS A 23 -18.89 -6.77 7.51
C HIS A 23 -20.21 -6.98 8.25
N ALA A 24 -21.07 -5.96 8.27
CA ALA A 24 -22.39 -6.04 8.88
C ALA A 24 -23.33 -7.03 8.14
N SER A 25 -23.24 -7.12 6.81
CA SER A 25 -24.08 -8.06 6.02
C SER A 25 -23.50 -9.49 5.97
N LEU A 26 -22.19 -9.66 6.09
CA LEU A 26 -21.52 -10.96 5.97
C LEU A 26 -22.03 -12.00 6.97
N VAL A 27 -22.26 -11.63 8.23
CA VAL A 27 -22.71 -12.56 9.27
C VAL A 27 -24.09 -13.15 8.95
N PRO A 28 -25.15 -12.35 8.67
CA PRO A 28 -26.44 -12.90 8.28
C PRO A 28 -26.41 -13.63 6.92
N ASP A 29 -25.63 -13.14 5.94
CA ASP A 29 -25.49 -13.77 4.62
C ASP A 29 -24.87 -15.19 4.75
N LEU A 30 -23.78 -15.31 5.52
CA LEU A 30 -23.12 -16.60 5.79
C LEU A 30 -23.98 -17.52 6.65
N ALA A 31 -24.70 -17.00 7.64
CA ALA A 31 -25.61 -17.81 8.45
C ALA A 31 -26.77 -18.36 7.60
N TRP A 32 -27.27 -17.58 6.64
CA TRP A 32 -28.28 -18.04 5.69
C TRP A 32 -27.74 -19.11 4.73
N LEU A 33 -26.53 -18.92 4.19
CA LEU A 33 -25.84 -19.91 3.37
C LEU A 33 -25.56 -21.21 4.13
N ALA A 34 -25.09 -21.12 5.37
CA ALA A 34 -24.78 -22.29 6.19
C ALA A 34 -26.03 -23.11 6.53
N ARG A 35 -27.18 -22.46 6.75
CA ARG A 35 -28.47 -23.15 6.98
C ARG A 35 -29.00 -23.85 5.74
N THR A 36 -28.75 -23.31 4.56
CA THR A 36 -29.20 -23.93 3.30
C THR A 36 -28.36 -25.17 2.98
N VAL A 37 -27.04 -25.14 3.16
CA VAL A 37 -26.16 -26.30 2.88
C VAL A 37 -26.56 -27.61 3.59
N GLY A 38 -27.32 -27.56 4.70
CA GLY A 38 -27.85 -28.73 5.40
C GLY A 38 -29.16 -29.32 4.87
N ASP A 39 -30.04 -28.51 4.26
CA ASP A 39 -31.43 -28.90 3.94
C ASP A 39 -31.84 -28.64 2.47
N GLU A 40 -31.28 -27.62 1.78
CA GLU A 40 -31.60 -27.23 0.39
C GLU A 40 -30.41 -26.48 -0.26
N ALA A 41 -30.06 -26.77 -1.52
CA ALA A 41 -28.96 -26.07 -2.20
C ALA A 41 -29.07 -24.53 -2.09
N PRO A 42 -27.97 -23.80 -1.79
CA PRO A 42 -28.01 -22.35 -1.61
C PRO A 42 -28.52 -21.66 -2.88
N ARG A 43 -29.31 -20.59 -2.69
CA ARG A 43 -29.88 -19.83 -3.81
C ARG A 43 -28.76 -19.19 -4.66
N PRO A 44 -28.69 -19.48 -5.97
CA PRO A 44 -27.62 -18.99 -6.83
C PRO A 44 -27.53 -17.47 -6.96
N ASP A 45 -28.66 -16.76 -6.88
CA ASP A 45 -28.76 -15.29 -6.91
C ASP A 45 -28.03 -14.65 -5.72
N ILE A 46 -28.28 -15.13 -4.50
CA ILE A 46 -27.62 -14.59 -3.29
C ILE A 46 -26.10 -14.79 -3.35
N LEU A 47 -25.66 -15.97 -3.81
CA LEU A 47 -24.24 -16.25 -4.00
C LEU A 47 -23.60 -15.34 -5.06
N ARG A 48 -24.33 -15.07 -6.15
CA ARG A 48 -23.90 -14.16 -7.20
C ARG A 48 -23.76 -12.74 -6.65
N ASP A 49 -24.78 -12.23 -5.98
CA ASP A 49 -24.82 -10.86 -5.45
C ASP A 49 -23.69 -10.62 -4.43
N LEU A 50 -23.45 -11.57 -3.52
CA LEU A 50 -22.33 -11.48 -2.57
C LEU A 50 -20.98 -11.49 -3.30
N GLY A 51 -20.83 -12.37 -4.29
CA GLY A 51 -19.62 -12.45 -5.12
C GLY A 51 -19.33 -11.15 -5.86
N GLU A 52 -20.35 -10.54 -6.46
CA GLU A 52 -20.25 -9.26 -7.17
C GLU A 52 -19.86 -8.13 -6.21
N ARG A 53 -20.51 -8.03 -5.05
CA ARG A 53 -20.16 -7.01 -4.03
C ARG A 53 -18.72 -7.15 -3.54
N LEU A 54 -18.23 -8.38 -3.34
CA LEU A 54 -16.85 -8.64 -2.93
C LEU A 54 -15.85 -8.29 -4.04
N ALA A 55 -16.17 -8.63 -5.29
CA ALA A 55 -15.33 -8.31 -6.44
C ALA A 55 -15.21 -6.79 -6.63
N ASP A 56 -16.33 -6.07 -6.56
CA ASP A 56 -16.37 -4.61 -6.71
C ASP A 56 -15.57 -3.92 -5.60
N LEU A 57 -15.78 -4.30 -4.34
CA LEU A 57 -15.01 -3.74 -3.22
C LEU A 57 -13.50 -4.06 -3.36
N GLY A 58 -13.17 -5.29 -3.78
CA GLY A 58 -11.78 -5.68 -4.03
C GLY A 58 -11.12 -4.84 -5.11
N ALA A 59 -11.81 -4.60 -6.22
CA ALA A 59 -11.33 -3.76 -7.30
C ALA A 59 -11.06 -2.32 -6.83
N ASP A 60 -11.98 -1.74 -6.04
CA ASP A 60 -11.81 -0.37 -5.53
C ASP A 60 -10.66 -0.25 -4.53
N LEU A 61 -10.44 -1.26 -3.68
CA LEU A 61 -9.30 -1.30 -2.75
C LEU A 61 -7.96 -1.39 -3.48
N LEU A 62 -7.88 -2.20 -4.53
CA LEU A 62 -6.68 -2.31 -5.37
C LEU A 62 -6.40 -1.00 -6.11
N ALA A 63 -7.43 -0.40 -6.71
CA ALA A 63 -7.30 0.88 -7.40
C ALA A 63 -6.78 1.97 -6.44
N ARG A 64 -7.30 2.04 -5.22
CA ARG A 64 -6.83 3.01 -4.23
C ARG A 64 -5.39 2.74 -3.78
N ALA A 65 -5.00 1.48 -3.63
CA ALA A 65 -3.62 1.12 -3.31
C ALA A 65 -2.65 1.53 -4.44
N ASP A 66 -3.03 1.33 -5.70
CA ASP A 66 -2.23 1.74 -6.86
C ASP A 66 -2.08 3.27 -6.93
N GLU A 67 -3.13 4.04 -6.60
CA GLU A 67 -3.06 5.50 -6.51
C GLU A 67 -2.06 5.95 -5.43
N LEU A 68 -2.12 5.36 -4.23
CA LEU A 68 -1.19 5.67 -3.14
C LEU A 68 0.25 5.31 -3.50
N ASP A 69 0.47 4.17 -4.16
CA ASP A 69 1.78 3.77 -4.66
C ASP A 69 2.32 4.77 -5.70
N ALA A 70 1.46 5.30 -6.58
CA ALA A 70 1.84 6.31 -7.56
C ALA A 70 2.22 7.64 -6.90
N GLU A 71 1.47 8.10 -5.88
CA GLU A 71 1.80 9.30 -5.10
C GLU A 71 3.16 9.17 -4.41
N VAL A 72 3.42 8.01 -3.79
CA VAL A 72 4.70 7.69 -3.15
C VAL A 72 5.85 7.66 -4.16
N ARG A 73 5.64 7.06 -5.33
CA ARG A 73 6.64 7.05 -6.42
C ARG A 73 6.93 8.44 -6.97
N ALA A 74 5.92 9.30 -7.09
CA ALA A 74 6.10 10.67 -7.55
C ALA A 74 6.93 11.53 -6.58
N ALA A 75 6.96 11.17 -5.29
CA ALA A 75 7.79 11.84 -4.29
C ALA A 75 9.25 11.33 -4.25
N LEU A 76 9.60 10.29 -5.02
CA LEU A 76 10.95 9.75 -5.05
C LEU A 76 11.89 10.58 -5.93
N PRO A 77 13.19 10.65 -5.58
CA PRO A 77 14.20 11.18 -6.48
C PRO A 77 14.33 10.33 -7.75
N ASP A 78 14.53 10.97 -8.91
CA ASP A 78 14.66 10.31 -10.23
C ASP A 78 15.71 9.20 -10.27
N HIS A 79 16.78 9.30 -9.46
CA HIS A 79 17.84 8.29 -9.42
C HIS A 79 17.56 7.11 -8.48
N GLY A 80 16.45 7.11 -7.73
CA GLY A 80 16.00 5.99 -6.90
C GLY A 80 16.89 5.61 -5.72
N TRP A 81 17.64 6.56 -5.12
CA TRP A 81 18.46 6.31 -3.92
C TRP A 81 17.87 7.04 -2.72
N LEU A 82 18.01 6.50 -1.50
CA LEU A 82 17.51 7.05 -0.22
C LEU A 82 18.60 7.01 0.89
N PRO A 83 19.07 8.15 1.42
CA PRO A 83 20.00 8.23 2.56
C PRO A 83 19.30 7.86 3.88
N GLU A 84 20.10 7.69 4.94
CA GLU A 84 19.63 7.49 6.33
C GLU A 84 18.84 6.22 6.68
N ALA A 85 18.52 5.39 5.68
CA ALA A 85 17.78 4.16 5.87
C ALA A 85 18.63 2.94 6.28
N GLY A 86 19.95 3.11 6.36
CA GLY A 86 20.90 2.05 6.66
C GLY A 86 21.43 2.09 8.10
N ALA A 87 21.97 0.96 8.55
CA ALA A 87 22.83 0.94 9.73
C ALA A 87 23.94 2.00 9.58
N ARG A 88 24.18 2.79 10.63
CA ARG A 88 25.21 3.84 10.60
C ARG A 88 26.59 3.21 10.36
N ARG A 89 27.28 3.66 9.31
CA ARG A 89 28.73 3.44 9.17
C ARG A 89 29.41 4.78 9.41
N ARG A 90 30.22 4.87 10.47
CA ARG A 90 30.85 6.13 10.91
C ARG A 90 29.78 7.18 11.26
N ALA A 91 29.94 8.42 10.78
CA ALA A 91 29.10 9.56 11.14
C ALA A 91 27.78 9.68 10.33
N LEU A 92 27.59 8.89 9.27
CA LEU A 92 26.44 8.99 8.37
C LEU A 92 25.82 7.59 8.14
N ALA A 93 24.49 7.53 8.01
CA ALA A 93 23.83 6.28 7.62
C ALA A 93 23.96 6.02 6.12
N VAL A 94 24.10 4.76 5.72
CA VAL A 94 24.35 4.38 4.33
C VAL A 94 23.10 4.59 3.48
N ALA A 95 23.25 5.08 2.26
CA ALA A 95 22.17 5.28 1.31
C ALA A 95 21.85 3.99 0.54
N HIS A 96 20.56 3.72 0.33
CA HIS A 96 20.08 2.50 -0.30
C HIS A 96 19.31 2.78 -1.59
N GLN A 97 19.35 1.86 -2.54
CA GLN A 97 18.59 1.97 -3.78
C GLN A 97 17.18 1.40 -3.58
N VAL A 98 16.18 2.13 -4.05
CA VAL A 98 14.79 1.71 -4.14
C VAL A 98 14.57 1.27 -5.58
N GLY A 99 14.35 -0.03 -5.77
CA GLY A 99 14.06 -0.61 -7.07
C GLY A 99 12.56 -0.57 -7.36
N PRO A 100 12.13 -0.88 -8.59
CA PRO A 100 10.72 -0.95 -8.98
C PRO A 100 9.93 -2.10 -8.34
N HIS A 101 10.48 -2.75 -7.30
CA HIS A 101 9.91 -3.97 -6.73
C HIS A 101 8.57 -3.70 -6.03
N PRO A 102 7.52 -4.47 -6.32
CA PRO A 102 6.22 -4.31 -5.67
C PRO A 102 6.35 -4.76 -4.23
N LEU A 103 6.24 -3.81 -3.30
CA LEU A 103 6.28 -4.09 -1.88
C LEU A 103 4.90 -3.78 -1.33
N ARG A 104 4.23 -4.81 -0.82
CA ARG A 104 2.88 -4.72 -0.24
C ARG A 104 2.92 -4.13 1.17
N CYS A 105 3.61 -3.00 1.34
CA CYS A 105 3.97 -2.47 2.66
C CYS A 105 3.31 -1.12 2.97
N GLY A 106 2.38 -0.66 2.14
CA GLY A 106 1.80 0.68 2.27
C GLY A 106 2.86 1.77 2.03
N PRO A 107 2.70 2.99 2.59
CA PRO A 107 3.60 4.12 2.34
C PRO A 107 4.93 3.97 3.09
N ILE A 108 5.67 2.89 2.83
CA ILE A 108 7.01 2.62 3.35
C ILE A 108 7.90 2.31 2.16
N PHE A 109 8.96 3.09 1.97
CA PHE A 109 9.96 2.77 0.96
C PHE A 109 10.82 1.62 1.47
N LEU A 110 10.87 0.46 0.81
CA LEU A 110 11.92 -0.52 1.13
C LEU A 110 13.05 -0.44 0.11
N ALA A 111 14.26 -0.36 0.65
CA ALA A 111 15.47 -0.56 -0.10
C ALA A 111 15.50 -1.97 -0.70
N VAL A 112 16.19 -2.12 -1.84
CA VAL A 112 16.50 -3.44 -2.42
C VAL A 112 17.26 -4.36 -1.46
N CYS A 113 17.93 -3.80 -0.46
CA CYS A 113 18.56 -4.60 0.60
C CYS A 113 17.58 -5.08 1.69
N GLY A 114 16.29 -4.74 1.62
CA GLY A 114 15.24 -5.11 2.57
C GLY A 114 15.02 -4.17 3.77
N ALA A 115 15.60 -2.97 3.77
CA ALA A 115 15.47 -2.00 4.88
C ALA A 115 14.36 -0.95 4.61
N ALA A 116 13.65 -0.50 5.66
CA ALA A 116 12.66 0.59 5.56
C ALA A 116 13.33 1.98 5.52
N CYS A 117 12.90 2.85 4.61
CA CYS A 117 13.58 4.09 4.22
C CYS A 117 12.63 5.30 4.12
N PHE A 118 13.15 6.54 4.26
CA PHE A 118 12.47 7.85 4.05
C PHE A 118 13.52 8.95 3.65
N PRO A 119 13.16 10.19 3.21
CA PRO A 119 13.71 10.84 2.00
C PRO A 119 15.05 11.61 2.06
N PHE A 120 15.39 12.15 0.88
CA PHE A 120 16.70 12.39 0.26
C PHE A 120 17.38 13.74 0.54
N TYR A 121 17.66 14.03 1.81
CA TYR A 121 18.83 14.80 2.28
C TYR A 121 18.94 14.52 3.77
N GLY A 122 20.02 13.87 4.17
CA GLY A 122 20.30 13.69 5.59
C GLY A 122 21.05 14.89 6.14
N THR A 123 20.96 15.06 7.46
CA THR A 123 21.82 16.01 8.16
C THR A 123 23.00 15.28 8.76
N ASP A 124 24.22 15.80 8.56
CA ASP A 124 25.36 15.35 9.35
C ASP A 124 25.11 15.58 10.85
N PRO A 125 25.95 15.05 11.76
CA PRO A 125 25.80 15.31 13.20
C PRO A 125 25.83 16.80 13.59
N ALA A 126 26.17 17.71 12.67
CA ALA A 126 26.18 19.15 12.84
C ALA A 126 24.97 19.84 12.14
N GLY A 127 23.97 19.09 11.66
CA GLY A 127 22.73 19.64 11.09
C GLY A 127 22.84 20.10 9.64
N ARG A 128 23.92 19.77 8.92
CA ARG A 128 24.13 20.22 7.52
C ARG A 128 23.74 19.15 6.52
N THR A 129 23.19 19.58 5.40
CA THR A 129 22.92 18.71 4.24
C THR A 129 24.22 18.01 3.79
N ALA A 130 24.25 16.67 3.86
CA ALA A 130 25.43 15.88 3.51
C ALA A 130 25.12 14.76 2.53
N ARG A 131 26.13 14.36 1.75
CA ARG A 131 26.04 13.19 0.86
C ARG A 131 26.42 11.94 1.62
N HIS A 132 25.53 10.95 1.62
CA HIS A 132 25.74 9.65 2.27
C HIS A 132 26.43 8.65 1.33
N GLU A 133 27.28 7.78 1.88
CA GLU A 133 27.89 6.66 1.15
C GLU A 133 26.80 5.67 0.70
N ARG A 134 26.97 5.01 -0.46
CA ARG A 134 25.99 4.05 -1.00
C ARG A 134 26.18 2.65 -0.40
N CYS A 135 25.08 1.91 -0.27
CA CYS A 135 25.09 0.53 0.21
C CYS A 135 25.76 -0.40 -0.80
N GLU A 136 26.81 -1.12 -0.35
CA GLU A 136 27.55 -2.09 -1.15
C GLU A 136 26.63 -3.13 -1.80
N LYS A 137 25.60 -3.63 -1.07
CA LYS A 137 24.62 -4.58 -1.64
C LYS A 137 23.80 -3.96 -2.78
N CYS A 138 23.39 -2.70 -2.64
CA CYS A 138 22.60 -2.00 -3.64
C CYS A 138 23.42 -1.57 -4.87
N LEU A 139 24.75 -1.49 -4.78
CA LEU A 139 25.62 -1.15 -5.92
C LEU A 139 25.67 -2.27 -6.98
N HIS A 140 25.35 -3.50 -6.58
CA HIS A 140 25.48 -4.68 -7.45
C HIS A 140 24.15 -5.18 -8.01
N VAL A 141 23.04 -4.56 -7.62
CA VAL A 141 21.72 -4.93 -8.13
C VAL A 141 21.51 -4.17 -9.44
N ARG A 142 21.42 -4.91 -10.54
CA ARG A 142 21.13 -4.40 -11.88
C ARG A 142 19.63 -4.19 -12.06
#